data_AF-A0A1G1F359-F1
#
_entry.id   AF-A0A1G1F359-F1
#
_cell.length_a   1.000
_cell.length_b   1.000
_cell.length_c   1.000
_cell.angle_alpha   90.00
_cell.angle_beta   90.00
_cell.angle_gamma   90.00
#
_symmetry.space_group_name_H-M   'P 1'
#
loop_
_entity.id
_entity.type
_entity.pdbx_description
1 polymer ?
#
loop_
_entity_poly.entity_id
_entity_poly.type
_entity_poly.pdbx_seq_one_letter_code
_entity_poly.pdbx_strand_id
1 'polypeptide(L)'
;MPKPYIFKSEVELVKLLRQDATHAAARKFFSEEASSIADVVNTGVAGNTFRAFRNLPVKPSVTFRDWAIDYVQQSLLQLSRLSDAPEYSDYVHKATLSLCDRWRKLTGAEMGYGRGAKLFNLVLKKFACLQSLTEAQKQTLVGLQHVPLDRYTIVGLYSVAPELSIPRNATMKYIESPQQYLSFQKKITDIAQKASVPPIYYDILAWDMGHYG
;
A
#
# COMPACT_ATOMS: atom_id res chain seq x y z
N MET A 1 -1.82 10.70 18.73
CA MET A 1 -1.67 10.16 17.36
C MET A 1 -2.62 10.94 16.46
N PRO A 2 -2.19 11.30 15.24
CA PRO A 2 -3.05 11.97 14.27
C PRO A 2 -4.31 11.13 13.97
N LYS A 3 -5.42 11.79 13.62
CA LYS A 3 -6.71 11.14 13.37
C LYS A 3 -6.92 11.02 11.86
N PRO A 4 -7.46 9.89 11.35
CA PRO A 4 -7.86 9.80 9.96
C PRO A 4 -8.84 10.91 9.57
N TYR A 5 -8.57 11.57 8.45
CA TYR A 5 -9.55 12.44 7.81
C TYR A 5 -10.61 11.56 7.14
N ILE A 6 -11.89 11.83 7.41
CA ILE A 6 -13.01 11.15 6.75
C ILE A 6 -13.48 12.05 5.62
N PHE A 7 -13.35 11.61 4.38
CA PHE A 7 -13.88 12.34 3.23
C PHE A 7 -15.42 12.34 3.30
N LYS A 8 -16.03 13.51 3.07
CA LYS A 8 -17.47 13.75 3.19
C LYS A 8 -18.24 13.16 2.02
N SER A 9 -17.65 13.18 0.83
CA SER A 9 -18.25 12.63 -0.38
C SER A 9 -17.20 12.25 -1.42
N GLU A 10 -17.62 11.46 -2.41
CA GLU A 10 -16.77 11.11 -3.55
C GLU A 10 -16.35 12.35 -4.35
N VAL A 11 -17.25 13.34 -4.49
CA VAL A 11 -16.99 14.60 -5.17
C VAL A 11 -15.89 15.40 -4.48
N GLU A 12 -15.92 15.47 -3.14
CA GLU A 12 -14.85 16.12 -2.37
C GLU A 12 -13.52 15.39 -2.58
N LEU A 13 -13.51 14.07 -2.48
CA LEU A 13 -12.30 13.27 -2.62
C LEU A 13 -11.68 13.44 -4.02
N VAL A 14 -12.48 13.37 -5.09
CA VAL A 14 -12.02 13.62 -6.47
C VAL A 14 -11.46 15.03 -6.61
N LYS A 15 -12.11 16.04 -6.01
CA LYS A 15 -11.61 17.43 -6.03
C LYS A 15 -10.25 17.54 -5.34
N LEU A 16 -10.09 16.93 -4.17
CA LEU A 16 -8.83 16.95 -3.41
C LEU A 16 -7.72 16.22 -4.15
N LEU A 17 -8.00 15.06 -4.75
CA LEU A 17 -7.02 14.31 -5.53
C LEU A 17 -6.46 15.10 -6.72
N ARG A 18 -7.26 16.01 -7.31
CA ARG A 18 -6.86 16.89 -8.41
C ARG A 18 -6.07 18.12 -7.98
N GLN A 19 -5.90 18.37 -6.67
CA GLN A 19 -5.21 19.57 -6.21
C GLN A 19 -3.71 19.49 -6.48
N ASP A 20 -3.12 20.63 -6.83
CA ASP A 20 -1.68 20.76 -7.03
C ASP A 20 -0.87 20.31 -5.82
N ALA A 21 -1.40 20.50 -4.61
CA ALA A 21 -0.78 20.04 -3.37
C ALA A 21 -0.61 18.51 -3.35
N THR A 22 -1.66 17.75 -3.70
CA THR A 22 -1.59 16.28 -3.78
C THR A 22 -0.62 15.82 -4.87
N HIS A 23 -0.66 16.47 -6.02
CA HIS A 23 0.27 16.17 -7.11
C HIS A 23 1.72 16.49 -6.74
N ALA A 24 1.97 17.60 -6.04
CA ALA A 24 3.29 17.99 -5.57
C ALA A 24 3.83 17.01 -4.51
N ALA A 25 2.98 16.58 -3.57
CA ALA A 25 3.33 15.56 -2.57
C ALA A 25 3.67 14.22 -3.24
N ALA A 26 2.88 13.81 -4.23
CA ALA A 26 3.14 12.60 -4.99
C ALA A 26 4.45 12.67 -5.79
N ARG A 27 4.68 13.76 -6.53
CA ARG A 27 5.94 13.98 -7.25
C ARG A 27 7.13 13.97 -6.32
N LYS A 28 7.03 14.64 -5.16
CA LYS A 28 8.09 14.66 -4.15
C LYS A 28 8.42 13.24 -3.67
N PHE A 29 7.41 12.44 -3.34
CA PHE A 29 7.61 11.06 -2.91
C PHE A 29 8.29 10.23 -4.00
N PHE A 30 7.77 10.26 -5.23
CA PHE A 30 8.30 9.44 -6.32
C PHE A 30 9.60 9.98 -6.95
N SER A 31 10.02 11.20 -6.62
CA SER A 31 11.36 11.71 -6.95
C SER A 31 12.47 11.20 -6.04
N GLU A 32 12.11 10.55 -4.92
CA GLU A 32 13.10 9.89 -4.09
C GLU A 32 13.74 8.73 -4.86
N GLU A 33 15.01 8.46 -4.57
CA GLU A 33 15.74 7.35 -5.17
C GLU A 33 16.02 6.27 -4.14
N ALA A 34 15.88 5.01 -4.54
CA ALA A 34 16.35 3.86 -3.79
C ALA A 34 17.45 3.17 -4.59
N SER A 35 18.60 2.98 -3.96
CA SER A 35 19.83 2.49 -4.60
C SER A 35 19.85 0.97 -4.82
N SER A 36 19.02 0.24 -4.08
CA SER A 36 18.97 -1.22 -4.12
C SER A 36 17.62 -1.75 -3.61
N ILE A 37 17.36 -3.04 -3.82
CA ILE A 37 16.18 -3.71 -3.26
C ILE A 37 16.18 -3.66 -1.73
N ALA A 38 17.35 -3.81 -1.10
CA ALA A 38 17.46 -3.68 0.35
C ALA A 38 17.09 -2.27 0.83
N ASP A 39 17.50 -1.24 0.10
CA ASP A 39 17.14 0.15 0.37
C ASP A 39 15.62 0.38 0.21
N VAL A 40 15.02 -0.12 -0.87
CA VAL A 40 13.56 -0.11 -1.09
C VAL A 40 12.82 -0.71 0.11
N VAL A 41 13.23 -1.89 0.58
CA VAL A 41 12.56 -2.60 1.68
C VAL A 41 12.76 -1.87 3.02
N ASN A 42 13.96 -1.36 3.28
CA ASN A 42 14.30 -0.69 4.55
C ASN A 42 13.62 0.67 4.69
N THR A 43 13.48 1.41 3.60
CA THR A 43 12.88 2.76 3.58
C THR A 43 11.38 2.73 3.29
N GLY A 44 10.88 1.70 2.58
CA GLY A 44 9.46 1.55 2.27
C GLY A 44 8.59 1.20 3.48
N VAL A 45 9.14 0.49 4.48
CA VAL A 45 8.39 0.08 5.68
C VAL A 45 9.05 0.57 6.97
N ALA A 46 8.48 1.62 7.53
CA ALA A 46 8.91 2.19 8.81
C ALA A 46 8.67 1.24 9.99
N GLY A 47 9.59 1.27 10.97
CA GLY A 47 9.57 0.39 12.15
C GLY A 47 8.28 0.47 12.99
N ASN A 48 7.64 1.64 13.01
CA ASN A 48 6.38 1.87 13.72
C ASN A 48 5.19 1.04 13.17
N THR A 49 5.30 0.55 11.93
CA THR A 49 4.31 -0.32 11.28
C THR A 49 4.25 -1.69 11.96
N PHE A 50 5.36 -2.15 12.54
CA PHE A 50 5.44 -3.46 13.19
C PHE A 50 4.88 -3.50 14.61
N ARG A 51 4.45 -2.37 15.19
CA ARG A 51 3.88 -2.32 16.54
C ARG A 51 2.67 -3.24 16.72
N ALA A 52 1.93 -3.51 15.65
CA ALA A 52 0.80 -4.44 15.65
C ALA A 52 1.20 -5.93 15.79
N PHE A 53 2.50 -6.24 15.76
CA PHE A 53 3.07 -7.59 15.81
C PHE A 53 4.01 -7.77 17.01
N ARG A 54 3.75 -7.08 18.13
CA ARG A 54 4.51 -7.23 19.37
C ARG A 54 4.35 -8.63 19.99
N ASN A 55 5.29 -9.00 20.86
CA ASN A 55 5.28 -10.25 21.64
C ASN A 55 5.37 -11.53 20.78
N LEU A 56 6.11 -11.47 19.68
CA LEU A 56 6.42 -12.63 18.86
C LEU A 56 7.79 -13.21 19.24
N PRO A 57 8.05 -14.51 19.00
CA PRO A 57 9.33 -15.14 19.32
C PRO A 57 10.50 -14.63 18.46
N VAL A 58 10.21 -13.83 17.43
CA VAL A 58 11.18 -13.25 16.51
C VAL A 58 10.98 -11.73 16.41
N LYS A 59 12.00 -11.02 15.95
CA LYS A 59 11.92 -9.57 15.69
C LYS A 59 11.09 -9.33 14.42
N PRO A 60 9.84 -8.80 14.52
CA PRO A 60 8.90 -8.77 13.38
C PRO A 60 9.42 -8.00 12.17
N SER A 61 10.14 -6.90 12.42
CA SER A 61 10.71 -6.08 11.36
C SER A 61 11.82 -6.79 10.59
N VAL A 62 12.65 -7.59 11.27
CA VAL A 62 13.75 -8.32 10.61
C VAL A 62 13.14 -9.44 9.76
N THR A 63 12.27 -10.25 10.36
CA THR A 63 11.58 -11.34 9.65
C THR A 63 10.86 -10.88 8.38
N PHE A 64 10.16 -9.75 8.44
CA PHE A 64 9.52 -9.19 7.24
C PHE A 64 10.53 -8.73 6.20
N ARG A 65 11.57 -8.00 6.61
CA ARG A 65 12.55 -7.41 5.68
C ARG A 65 13.35 -8.49 4.96
N ASP A 66 13.77 -9.53 5.68
CA ASP A 66 14.47 -10.66 5.08
C ASP A 66 13.61 -11.32 4.00
N TRP A 67 12.34 -11.63 4.34
CA TRP A 67 11.39 -12.18 3.36
C TRP A 67 11.18 -11.25 2.17
N ALA A 68 10.99 -9.94 2.40
CA ALA A 68 10.68 -8.98 1.35
C ALA A 68 11.87 -8.79 0.39
N ILE A 69 13.09 -8.75 0.91
CA ILE A 69 14.31 -8.67 0.09
C ILE A 69 14.41 -9.91 -0.79
N ASP A 70 14.34 -11.10 -0.20
CA ASP A 70 14.43 -12.36 -0.93
C ASP A 70 13.35 -12.47 -2.02
N TYR A 71 12.09 -12.16 -1.66
CA TYR A 71 10.96 -12.27 -2.57
C TYR A 71 11.06 -11.29 -3.75
N VAL A 72 11.41 -10.03 -3.48
CA VAL A 72 11.57 -9.01 -4.53
C VAL A 72 12.79 -9.31 -5.41
N GLN A 73 13.90 -9.79 -4.84
CA GLN A 73 15.06 -10.22 -5.62
C GLN A 73 14.73 -11.36 -6.57
N GLN A 74 14.05 -12.40 -6.09
CA GLN A 74 13.67 -13.56 -6.90
C GLN A 74 12.65 -13.23 -7.99
N SER A 75 11.79 -12.23 -7.74
CA SER A 75 10.74 -11.82 -8.68
C SER A 75 11.03 -10.52 -9.44
N LEU A 76 12.26 -9.98 -9.36
CA LEU A 76 12.62 -8.68 -9.92
C LEU A 76 12.28 -8.56 -11.40
N LEU A 77 12.60 -9.59 -12.19
CA LEU A 77 12.36 -9.58 -13.63
C LEU A 77 10.86 -9.58 -13.95
N GLN A 78 10.06 -10.33 -13.18
CA GLN A 78 8.60 -10.32 -13.32
C GLN A 78 8.04 -8.95 -12.94
N LEU A 79 8.39 -8.45 -11.75
CA LEU A 79 7.89 -7.20 -11.20
C LEU A 79 8.19 -6.00 -12.11
N SER A 80 9.41 -5.94 -12.68
CA SER A 80 9.81 -4.87 -13.61
C SER A 80 9.16 -4.95 -15.01
N ARG A 81 8.44 -6.03 -15.31
CA ARG A 81 7.74 -6.24 -16.59
C ARG A 81 6.22 -6.18 -16.48
N LEU A 82 5.66 -6.06 -15.27
CA LEU A 82 4.22 -5.92 -15.08
C LEU A 82 3.71 -4.70 -15.85
N SER A 83 2.64 -4.89 -16.61
CA SER A 83 2.11 -3.86 -17.51
C SER A 83 0.60 -3.66 -17.40
N ASP A 84 -0.11 -4.54 -16.68
CA ASP A 84 -1.54 -4.46 -16.50
C ASP A 84 -1.98 -4.74 -15.05
N ALA A 85 -3.19 -4.28 -14.75
CA ALA A 85 -3.75 -4.33 -13.41
C ALA A 85 -4.09 -5.75 -12.93
N PRO A 86 -4.66 -6.65 -13.76
CA PRO A 86 -4.84 -8.05 -13.38
C PRO A 86 -3.55 -8.76 -12.95
N GLU A 87 -2.48 -8.66 -13.75
CA GLU A 87 -1.19 -9.28 -13.43
C GLU A 87 -0.59 -8.69 -12.15
N TYR A 88 -0.66 -7.36 -11.99
CA TYR A 88 -0.19 -6.71 -10.77
C TYR A 88 -0.98 -7.18 -9.53
N SER A 89 -2.29 -7.26 -9.64
CA SER A 89 -3.16 -7.70 -8.55
C SER A 89 -2.87 -9.15 -8.14
N ASP A 90 -2.66 -10.04 -9.12
CA ASP A 90 -2.27 -11.44 -8.89
C ASP A 90 -0.88 -11.54 -8.24
N TYR A 91 0.08 -10.72 -8.67
CA TYR A 91 1.40 -10.64 -8.05
C TYR A 91 1.32 -10.24 -6.57
N VAL A 92 0.54 -9.21 -6.24
CA VAL A 92 0.30 -8.78 -4.85
C VAL A 92 -0.37 -9.88 -4.04
N HIS A 93 -1.34 -10.58 -4.63
CA HIS A 93 -2.04 -11.68 -3.97
C HIS A 93 -1.08 -12.82 -3.60
N LYS A 94 -0.29 -13.30 -4.57
CA LYS A 94 0.72 -14.36 -4.38
C LYS A 94 1.76 -13.97 -3.34
N ALA A 95 2.27 -12.74 -3.40
CA ALA A 95 3.21 -12.24 -2.42
C ALA A 95 2.62 -12.17 -1.01
N THR A 96 1.36 -11.73 -0.90
CA THR A 96 0.65 -11.67 0.39
C THR A 96 0.49 -13.05 1.00
N LEU A 97 0.10 -14.06 0.22
CA LEU A 97 -0.01 -15.44 0.69
C LEU A 97 1.34 -16.01 1.11
N SER A 98 2.40 -15.77 0.32
CA SER A 98 3.77 -16.18 0.65
C SER A 98 4.25 -15.58 1.98
N LEU A 99 4.03 -14.27 2.18
CA LEU A 99 4.34 -13.60 3.44
C LEU A 99 3.56 -14.20 4.61
N CYS A 100 2.25 -14.41 4.45
CA CYS A 100 1.41 -14.96 5.52
C CYS A 100 1.83 -16.38 5.91
N ASP A 101 2.22 -17.20 4.94
CA ASP A 101 2.75 -18.55 5.18
C ASP A 101 4.11 -18.51 5.89
N ARG A 102 5.06 -17.71 5.38
CA ARG A 102 6.38 -17.52 5.99
C ARG A 102 6.27 -17.03 7.43
N TRP A 103 5.36 -16.09 7.67
CA TRP A 103 5.11 -15.53 8.99
C TRP A 103 4.58 -16.57 9.96
N ARG A 104 3.60 -17.38 9.54
CA ARG A 104 3.02 -18.43 10.37
C ARG A 104 4.07 -19.48 10.75
N LYS A 105 4.89 -19.90 9.80
CA LYS A 105 5.98 -20.87 10.03
C LYS A 105 7.01 -20.39 11.05
N LEU A 106 7.35 -19.10 11.03
CA LEU A 106 8.38 -18.54 11.92
C LEU A 106 7.84 -18.11 13.28
N THR A 107 6.58 -17.70 13.36
CA THR A 107 6.03 -17.05 14.56
C THR A 107 4.97 -17.86 15.27
N GLY A 108 4.40 -18.89 14.62
CA GLY A 108 3.22 -19.62 15.08
C GLY A 108 1.92 -18.79 15.06
N ALA A 109 1.98 -17.53 14.64
CA ALA A 109 0.85 -16.60 14.69
C ALA A 109 0.35 -16.20 13.30
N GLU A 110 -0.93 -15.85 13.20
CA GLU A 110 -1.51 -15.38 11.95
C GLU A 110 -1.29 -13.87 11.72
N MET A 111 -0.75 -13.55 10.55
CA MET A 111 -0.65 -12.16 10.08
C MET A 111 -2.00 -11.64 9.58
N GLY A 112 -2.81 -12.46 8.91
CA GLY A 112 -4.04 -12.03 8.24
C GLY A 112 -3.77 -11.23 6.96
N TYR A 113 -4.66 -11.40 5.98
CA TYR A 113 -4.45 -10.93 4.60
C TYR A 113 -4.24 -9.42 4.50
N GLY A 114 -5.12 -8.61 5.13
CA GLY A 114 -5.04 -7.15 5.06
C GLY A 114 -3.70 -6.58 5.54
N ARG A 115 -3.18 -7.12 6.65
CA ARG A 115 -1.89 -6.68 7.21
C ARG A 115 -0.73 -7.09 6.30
N GLY A 116 -0.74 -8.30 5.74
CA GLY A 116 0.28 -8.76 4.81
C GLY A 116 0.29 -7.96 3.51
N ALA A 117 -0.88 -7.76 2.91
CA ALA A 117 -1.02 -6.97 1.68
C ALA A 117 -0.58 -5.52 1.90
N LYS A 118 -0.95 -4.89 3.03
CA LYS A 118 -0.48 -3.55 3.36
C LYS A 118 1.06 -3.48 3.38
N LEU A 119 1.71 -4.38 4.14
CA LEU A 119 3.15 -4.36 4.29
C LEU A 119 3.85 -4.51 2.93
N PHE A 120 3.36 -5.39 2.07
CA PHE A 120 3.95 -5.57 0.75
C PHE A 120 3.68 -4.40 -0.19
N ASN A 121 2.49 -3.81 -0.18
CA ASN A 121 2.21 -2.61 -0.99
C ASN A 121 3.07 -1.41 -0.59
N LEU A 122 3.46 -1.28 0.68
CA LEU A 122 4.43 -0.26 1.09
C LEU A 122 5.81 -0.48 0.44
N VAL A 123 6.24 -1.74 0.32
CA VAL A 123 7.46 -2.10 -0.42
C VAL A 123 7.30 -1.76 -1.90
N LEU A 124 6.18 -2.14 -2.53
CA LEU A 124 5.94 -1.86 -3.95
C LEU A 124 5.84 -0.37 -4.26
N LYS A 125 5.24 0.41 -3.34
CA LYS A 125 5.21 1.87 -3.42
C LYS A 125 6.62 2.43 -3.56
N LYS A 126 7.54 1.99 -2.69
CA LYS A 126 8.94 2.42 -2.71
C LYS A 126 9.75 1.76 -3.84
N PHE A 127 9.33 0.60 -4.34
CA PHE A 127 10.01 -0.07 -5.45
C PHE A 127 9.97 0.76 -6.74
N ALA A 128 8.92 1.56 -6.96
CA ALA A 128 8.87 2.50 -8.08
C ALA A 128 9.95 3.61 -8.02
N CYS A 129 10.64 3.76 -6.87
CA CYS A 129 11.78 4.66 -6.70
C CYS A 129 13.14 3.99 -6.98
N LEU A 130 13.17 2.70 -7.36
CA LEU A 130 14.42 1.98 -7.59
C LEU A 130 15.16 2.56 -8.79
N GLN A 131 16.43 2.95 -8.60
CA GLN A 131 17.25 3.62 -9.62
C GLN A 131 17.44 2.79 -10.90
N SER A 132 17.44 1.47 -10.81
CA SER A 132 17.63 0.58 -11.96
C SER A 132 16.42 0.47 -12.87
N LEU A 133 15.27 1.04 -12.50
CA LEU A 133 14.07 1.07 -13.35
C LEU A 133 14.16 2.22 -14.34
N THR A 134 13.70 1.98 -15.57
CA THR A 134 13.51 3.05 -16.55
C THR A 134 12.33 3.94 -16.16
N GLU A 135 12.30 5.18 -16.63
CA GLU A 135 11.18 6.10 -16.36
C GLU A 135 9.83 5.53 -16.81
N ALA A 136 9.80 4.81 -17.94
CA ALA A 136 8.60 4.12 -18.41
C ALA A 136 8.13 3.04 -17.42
N GLN A 137 9.06 2.23 -16.87
CA GLN A 137 8.72 1.23 -15.85
C GLN A 137 8.21 1.89 -14.57
N LYS A 138 8.84 2.97 -14.13
CA LYS A 138 8.39 3.72 -12.94
C LYS A 138 6.97 4.24 -13.13
N GLN A 139 6.69 4.89 -14.25
CA GLN A 139 5.35 5.42 -14.55
C GLN A 139 4.29 4.33 -14.61
N THR A 140 4.58 3.22 -15.31
CA THR A 140 3.69 2.06 -15.35
C THR A 140 3.42 1.52 -13.96
N LEU A 141 4.45 1.27 -13.16
CA LEU A 141 4.30 0.72 -11.81
C LEU A 141 3.52 1.65 -10.88
N VAL A 142 3.76 2.97 -10.94
CA VAL A 142 2.97 3.96 -10.19
C VAL A 142 1.49 3.89 -10.57
N GLY A 143 1.19 3.72 -11.87
CA GLY A 143 -0.17 3.57 -12.37
C GLY A 143 -0.88 2.28 -11.90
N LEU A 144 -0.12 1.20 -11.68
CA LEU A 144 -0.65 -0.10 -11.26
C LEU A 144 -0.78 -0.26 -9.75
N GLN A 145 -0.09 0.58 -8.97
CA GLN A 145 0.03 0.39 -7.52
C GLN A 145 -1.31 0.35 -6.78
N HIS A 146 -1.49 -0.71 -6.02
CA HIS A 146 -2.54 -0.81 -5.01
C HIS A 146 -2.20 0.08 -3.82
N VAL A 147 -3.23 0.64 -3.18
CA VAL A 147 -3.05 1.46 -1.98
C VAL A 147 -2.77 0.57 -0.76
N PRO A 148 -1.72 0.84 0.04
CA PRO A 148 -1.54 0.21 1.33
C PRO A 148 -2.74 0.50 2.26
N LEU A 149 -3.60 -0.50 2.48
CA LEU A 149 -4.79 -0.33 3.30
C LEU A 149 -4.43 -0.28 4.78
N ASP A 150 -4.52 0.92 5.35
CA ASP A 150 -4.32 1.19 6.76
C ASP A 150 -5.44 1.99 7.38
N ARG A 151 -5.28 2.38 8.65
CA ARG A 151 -6.35 3.10 9.34
C ARG A 151 -6.71 4.42 8.64
N TYR A 152 -5.75 5.13 8.06
CA TYR A 152 -6.01 6.40 7.36
C TYR A 152 -6.74 6.15 6.05
N THR A 153 -6.25 5.21 5.23
CA THR A 153 -6.85 4.92 3.92
C THR A 153 -8.19 4.18 4.02
N ILE A 154 -8.37 3.30 5.01
CA ILE A 154 -9.65 2.61 5.26
C ILE A 154 -10.70 3.59 5.79
N VAL A 155 -10.41 4.29 6.90
CA VAL A 155 -11.40 5.17 7.54
C VAL A 155 -11.72 6.37 6.65
N GLY A 156 -10.79 6.83 5.81
CA GLY A 156 -11.06 7.89 4.84
C GLY A 156 -12.26 7.60 3.93
N LEU A 157 -12.46 6.34 3.54
CA LEU A 157 -13.56 5.93 2.67
C LEU A 157 -14.90 5.78 3.38
N TYR A 158 -14.98 5.98 4.70
CA TYR A 158 -16.18 5.72 5.50
C TYR A 158 -17.48 6.29 4.90
N SER A 159 -17.47 7.56 4.48
CA SER A 159 -18.67 8.20 3.88
C SER A 159 -18.75 8.04 2.37
N VAL A 160 -17.64 7.67 1.72
CA VAL A 160 -17.50 7.61 0.25
C VAL A 160 -17.87 6.23 -0.31
N ALA A 161 -17.77 5.20 0.52
CA ALA A 161 -17.97 3.81 0.14
C ALA A 161 -18.86 3.07 1.16
N PRO A 162 -20.14 3.47 1.32
CA PRO A 162 -21.06 2.80 2.25
C PRO A 162 -21.23 1.30 1.98
N GLU A 163 -21.07 0.86 0.73
CA GLU A 163 -21.07 -0.54 0.31
C GLU A 163 -19.97 -1.38 0.97
N LEU A 164 -18.88 -0.75 1.42
CA LEU A 164 -17.77 -1.41 2.11
C LEU A 164 -18.01 -1.55 3.62
N SER A 165 -19.14 -1.06 4.16
CA SER A 165 -19.55 -1.22 5.57
C SER A 165 -18.46 -0.87 6.60
N ILE A 166 -17.67 0.16 6.31
CA ILE A 166 -16.49 0.54 7.09
C ILE A 166 -16.92 1.10 8.45
N PRO A 167 -16.41 0.60 9.59
CA PRO A 167 -16.64 1.24 10.88
C PRO A 167 -15.72 2.46 11.09
N ARG A 168 -16.16 3.49 11.81
CA ARG A 168 -15.38 4.72 12.05
C ARG A 168 -14.05 4.49 12.79
N ASN A 169 -13.95 3.39 13.51
CA ASN A 169 -12.76 2.96 14.24
C ASN A 169 -12.03 1.79 13.54
N ALA A 170 -12.29 1.56 12.25
CA ALA A 170 -11.63 0.51 11.48
C ALA A 170 -10.11 0.58 11.64
N THR A 171 -9.50 -0.59 11.71
CA THR A 171 -8.05 -0.75 11.75
C THR A 171 -7.63 -1.61 10.55
N MET A 172 -6.32 -1.82 10.40
CA MET A 172 -5.79 -2.74 9.38
C MET A 172 -6.36 -4.16 9.47
N LYS A 173 -6.89 -4.58 10.63
CA LYS A 173 -7.53 -5.89 10.81
C LYS A 173 -8.91 -5.99 10.14
N TYR A 174 -9.50 -4.86 9.72
CA TYR A 174 -10.81 -4.85 9.08
C TYR A 174 -10.82 -5.58 7.73
N ILE A 175 -9.67 -5.65 7.06
CA ILE A 175 -9.50 -6.37 5.80
C ILE A 175 -9.11 -7.81 6.12
N GLU A 176 -10.07 -8.72 6.00
CA GLU A 176 -9.94 -10.12 6.42
C GLU A 176 -9.69 -11.06 5.24
N SER A 177 -10.25 -10.76 4.07
CA SER A 177 -10.20 -11.63 2.89
C SER A 177 -9.62 -10.95 1.64
N PRO A 178 -9.10 -11.74 0.67
CA PRO A 178 -8.68 -11.23 -0.63
C PRO A 178 -9.81 -10.50 -1.37
N GLN A 179 -11.03 -11.01 -1.31
CA GLN A 179 -12.18 -10.44 -2.01
C GLN A 179 -12.51 -9.05 -1.47
N GLN A 180 -12.57 -8.91 -0.14
CA GLN A 180 -12.80 -7.61 0.50
C GLN A 180 -11.68 -6.63 0.16
N TYR A 181 -10.41 -7.07 0.21
CA TYR A 181 -9.28 -6.26 -0.22
C TYR A 181 -9.45 -5.74 -1.66
N LEU A 182 -9.84 -6.61 -2.59
CA LEU A 182 -10.06 -6.23 -3.98
C LEU A 182 -11.22 -5.25 -4.14
N SER A 183 -12.29 -5.37 -3.35
CA SER A 183 -13.39 -4.38 -3.34
C SER A 183 -12.90 -2.99 -2.93
N PHE A 184 -12.02 -2.91 -1.93
CA PHE A 184 -11.39 -1.65 -1.53
C PHE A 184 -10.52 -1.07 -2.65
N GLN A 185 -9.62 -1.89 -3.22
CA GLN A 185 -8.74 -1.44 -4.29
C GLN A 185 -9.52 -0.97 -5.50
N LYS A 186 -10.57 -1.70 -5.89
CA LYS A 186 -11.47 -1.31 -6.97
C LYS A 186 -12.11 0.05 -6.70
N LYS A 187 -12.70 0.26 -5.53
CA LYS A 187 -13.34 1.54 -5.18
C LYS A 187 -12.36 2.70 -5.24
N ILE A 188 -11.15 2.52 -4.72
CA ILE A 188 -10.08 3.54 -4.78
C ILE A 188 -9.69 3.82 -6.23
N THR A 189 -9.49 2.78 -7.04
CA THR A 189 -9.16 2.90 -8.46
C THR A 189 -10.24 3.64 -9.23
N ASP A 190 -11.51 3.30 -9.04
CA ASP A 190 -12.63 3.96 -9.71
C ASP A 190 -12.66 5.48 -9.38
N ILE A 191 -12.37 5.86 -8.13
CA ILE A 191 -12.30 7.26 -7.69
C ILE A 191 -11.08 7.96 -8.31
N ALA A 192 -9.92 7.32 -8.28
CA ALA A 192 -8.69 7.87 -8.83
C ALA A 192 -8.78 8.07 -10.36
N GLN A 193 -9.45 7.16 -11.07
CA GLN A 193 -9.76 7.31 -12.49
C GLN A 193 -10.62 8.55 -12.75
N LYS A 194 -11.64 8.80 -11.94
CA LYS A 194 -12.44 10.04 -12.03
C LYS A 194 -11.59 11.29 -11.80
N ALA A 195 -10.58 11.20 -10.94
CA ALA A 195 -9.61 12.26 -10.72
C ALA A 195 -8.50 12.33 -11.78
N SER A 196 -8.41 11.35 -12.69
CA SER A 196 -7.33 11.21 -13.69
C SER A 196 -5.93 11.13 -13.06
N VAL A 197 -5.83 10.44 -11.92
CA VAL A 197 -4.56 10.21 -11.20
C VAL A 197 -4.36 8.72 -10.91
N PRO A 198 -3.11 8.27 -10.68
CA PRO A 198 -2.85 6.92 -10.20
C PRO A 198 -3.53 6.62 -8.85
N PRO A 199 -4.01 5.39 -8.60
CA PRO A 199 -4.69 5.02 -7.34
C PRO A 199 -3.84 5.31 -6.10
N ILE A 200 -2.52 5.11 -6.19
CA ILE A 200 -1.59 5.34 -5.07
C ILE A 200 -1.57 6.80 -4.58
N TYR A 201 -2.05 7.78 -5.37
CA TYR A 201 -2.16 9.17 -4.91
C TYR A 201 -3.15 9.32 -3.74
N TYR A 202 -4.12 8.42 -3.65
CA TYR A 202 -5.03 8.37 -2.50
C TYR A 202 -4.31 8.08 -1.18
N ASP A 203 -3.30 7.20 -1.19
CA ASP A 203 -2.48 6.92 0.00
C ASP A 203 -1.78 8.18 0.50
N ILE A 204 -1.18 8.94 -0.43
CA ILE A 204 -0.45 10.17 -0.14
C ILE A 204 -1.40 11.23 0.43
N LEU A 205 -2.53 11.46 -0.24
CA LEU A 205 -3.55 12.40 0.23
C LEU A 205 -4.11 12.01 1.61
N ALA A 206 -4.49 10.74 1.81
CA ALA A 206 -5.07 10.28 3.07
C ALA A 206 -4.07 10.38 4.24
N TRP A 207 -2.78 10.14 3.97
CA TRP A 207 -1.71 10.31 4.95
C TRP A 207 -1.50 11.78 5.29
N ASP A 208 -1.37 12.66 4.29
CA ASP A 208 -1.14 14.10 4.50
C ASP A 208 -2.30 14.74 5.27
N MET A 209 -3.54 14.50 4.85
CA MET A 209 -4.74 15.00 5.55
C MET A 209 -4.84 14.48 6.98
N GLY A 210 -4.37 13.25 7.23
CA GLY A 210 -4.36 12.68 8.56
C GLY A 210 -3.33 13.29 9.50
N HIS A 211 -2.21 13.83 8.97
CA HIS A 211 -1.08 14.33 9.77
C HIS A 211 -0.98 15.86 9.82
N TYR A 212 -1.50 16.55 8.79
CA TYR A 212 -1.37 18.01 8.64
C TYR A 212 -2.70 18.73 8.36
N GLY A 213 -3.80 17.99 8.21
CA GLY A 213 -5.15 18.52 7.97
C GLY A 213 -5.95 18.80 9.23
#